data_AF-A0A8K0CXP8-F1
#
_entry.id   AF-A0A8K0CXP8-F1
#
_cell.length_a   1.000
_cell.length_b   1.000
_cell.length_c   1.000
_cell.angle_alpha   90.00
_cell.angle_beta   90.00
_cell.angle_gamma   90.00
#
_symmetry.space_group_name_H-M   'P 1'
#
loop_
_entity.id
_entity.type
_entity.pdbx_description
1 polymer ?
#
loop_
_entity_poly.entity_id
_entity_poly.type
_entity_poly.pdbx_seq_one_letter_code
_entity_poly.pdbx_strand_id
1 'polypeptide(L)'
;MAENHSSMYNLGHKYSQRLDGYFIFDDIMTHTPTTAKAVGRPAKSAEELSFATQVTLRAQGLRTAAEMVKRVSECSENAQQLKKAITQSKKSPIKLTSDKALASFVQKKLTKNQYVAIHTETKTHNADIYPTYAELLLAKKRCYPENISVTEVSAEIVLQSLLDHTVRRIMITQKDVLQRVCSSSENNVNVRTNY
;
A
#
# COMPACT_ATOMS: atom_id res chain seq x y z
N MET A 1 36.99 -12.34 62.90
CA MET A 1 36.43 -10.97 62.89
C MET A 1 35.61 -10.86 61.61
N ALA A 2 34.35 -11.25 61.46
CA ALA A 2 33.17 -11.21 62.34
C ALA A 2 32.94 -9.83 62.96
N GLU A 3 32.12 -9.02 62.28
CA GLU A 3 30.86 -8.40 62.73
C GLU A 3 30.28 -7.64 61.50
N ASN A 4 29.14 -8.08 60.94
CA ASN A 4 27.76 -7.62 61.23
C ASN A 4 27.59 -6.13 60.90
N HIS A 5 26.68 -5.66 60.03
CA HIS A 5 25.23 -5.89 59.91
C HIS A 5 24.84 -5.65 58.42
N SER A 6 24.09 -6.50 57.72
CA SER A 6 22.67 -6.88 57.85
C SER A 6 21.67 -5.75 57.53
N SER A 7 20.71 -6.10 56.66
CA SER A 7 19.45 -5.43 56.32
C SER A 7 19.51 -4.25 55.32
N MET A 8 18.64 -4.14 54.32
CA MET A 8 17.38 -4.83 54.11
C MET A 8 16.87 -4.66 52.68
N TYR A 9 16.25 -5.72 52.17
CA TYR A 9 15.33 -5.68 51.05
C TYR A 9 14.16 -4.72 51.32
N ASN A 10 13.56 -4.29 50.21
CA ASN A 10 12.13 -4.10 49.99
C ASN A 10 11.51 -2.70 49.95
N LEU A 11 10.66 -2.64 48.93
CA LEU A 11 9.40 -1.93 48.80
C LEU A 11 9.46 -0.42 48.62
N GLY A 12 9.14 -0.04 47.38
CA GLY A 12 8.60 1.27 47.06
C GLY A 12 7.48 1.62 48.03
N HIS A 13 7.76 2.61 48.87
CA HIS A 13 6.75 3.31 49.62
C HIS A 13 6.51 4.67 48.97
N LYS A 14 5.28 4.75 48.44
CA LYS A 14 4.58 5.91 47.96
C LYS A 14 4.73 7.08 48.94
N TYR A 15 5.17 8.24 48.44
CA TYR A 15 4.89 9.51 49.11
C TYR A 15 3.37 9.73 49.05
N SER A 16 2.72 9.43 50.17
CA SER A 16 1.33 9.76 50.45
C SER A 16 1.33 10.80 51.57
N GLN A 17 1.26 12.08 51.19
CA GLN A 17 0.61 13.09 52.02
C GLN A 17 -0.43 13.79 51.15
N ARG A 18 -1.68 13.41 51.40
CA ARG A 18 -2.89 14.07 50.92
C ARG A 18 -2.98 15.44 51.59
N LEU A 19 -3.08 16.50 50.80
CA LEU A 19 -4.07 17.55 51.02
C LEU A 19 -4.60 18.00 49.65
N ASP A 20 -5.91 17.90 49.53
CA ASP A 20 -6.81 18.58 48.59
C ASP A 20 -6.84 18.13 47.11
N GLY A 21 -7.78 17.21 46.84
CA GLY A 21 -8.48 17.13 45.55
C GLY A 21 -8.00 16.07 44.55
N TYR A 22 -8.78 14.98 44.42
CA TYR A 22 -9.00 14.12 43.23
C TYR A 22 -8.33 14.53 41.90
N PHE A 23 -7.71 13.70 41.03
CA PHE A 23 -7.67 12.24 40.79
C PHE A 23 -6.43 11.89 39.95
N ILE A 24 -5.78 10.75 40.21
CA ILE A 24 -4.91 10.04 39.24
C ILE A 24 -5.73 8.89 38.67
N PHE A 25 -5.81 8.79 37.35
CA PHE A 25 -6.06 7.51 36.67
C PHE A 25 -4.99 7.34 35.60
N ASP A 26 -4.03 6.47 35.90
CA ASP A 26 -3.39 5.64 34.91
C ASP A 26 -4.48 4.76 34.29
N ASP A 27 -4.68 4.82 32.97
CA ASP A 27 -5.11 3.64 32.23
C ASP A 27 -4.80 3.78 30.74
N ILE A 28 -3.82 2.98 30.31
CA ILE A 28 -3.61 2.60 28.92
C ILE A 28 -4.35 1.28 28.74
N MET A 29 -5.46 1.25 28.00
CA MET A 29 -5.75 0.19 27.01
C MET A 29 -7.10 0.39 26.32
N THR A 30 -7.05 0.20 25.00
CA THR A 30 -8.10 -0.17 24.05
C THR A 30 -9.46 -0.53 24.64
N HIS A 31 -10.50 0.30 24.42
CA HIS A 31 -11.86 -0.12 24.06
C HIS A 31 -12.62 1.11 23.49
N THR A 32 -13.38 0.87 22.42
CA THR A 32 -14.27 1.83 21.72
C THR A 32 -15.24 2.53 22.69
N PRO A 33 -15.63 3.80 22.47
CA PRO A 33 -16.44 4.52 23.43
C PRO A 33 -17.91 4.07 23.36
N THR A 34 -18.36 3.39 24.41
CA THR A 34 -19.78 3.28 24.75
C THR A 34 -20.23 4.61 25.36
N THR A 35 -21.36 5.12 24.87
CA THR A 35 -21.96 6.40 25.23
C THR A 35 -22.36 6.47 26.70
N ALA A 36 -21.60 7.21 27.51
CA ALA A 36 -22.01 7.66 28.84
C ALA A 36 -22.07 9.21 28.85
N LYS A 37 -23.26 9.76 29.07
CA LYS A 37 -23.50 11.20 29.25
C LYS A 37 -22.89 11.65 30.58
N ALA A 38 -21.68 12.21 30.54
CA ALA A 38 -21.08 12.95 31.64
C ALA A 38 -21.57 14.41 31.63
N VAL A 39 -21.87 14.92 32.82
CA VAL A 39 -22.36 16.28 33.11
C VAL A 39 -21.45 17.35 32.49
N GLY A 40 -22.07 18.30 31.80
CA GLY A 40 -21.46 19.17 30.78
C GLY A 40 -20.34 20.07 31.28
N ARG A 41 -19.10 19.73 30.89
CA ARG A 41 -18.04 20.71 30.67
C ARG A 41 -18.36 21.45 29.37
N PRO A 42 -18.25 22.79 29.29
CA PRO A 42 -18.46 23.49 28.02
C PRO A 42 -17.53 22.88 26.97
N ALA A 43 -18.08 22.56 25.80
CA ALA A 43 -17.31 22.00 24.70
C ALA A 43 -16.23 23.03 24.33
N LYS A 44 -14.97 22.71 24.64
CA LYS A 44 -13.83 23.55 24.31
C LYS A 44 -13.77 23.76 22.81
N SER A 45 -13.44 24.97 22.37
CA SER A 45 -13.33 25.27 20.95
C SER A 45 -12.13 24.50 20.34
N ALA A 46 -12.17 24.25 19.03
CA ALA A 46 -11.07 23.57 18.34
C ALA A 46 -9.73 24.34 18.48
N GLU A 47 -9.80 25.67 18.61
CA GLU A 47 -8.65 26.56 18.81
C GLU A 47 -8.05 26.42 20.21
N GLU A 48 -8.90 26.32 21.25
CA GLU A 48 -8.42 26.09 22.61
C GLU A 48 -7.72 24.73 22.74
N LEU A 49 -8.24 23.70 22.06
CA LEU A 49 -7.65 22.37 22.04
C LEU A 49 -6.32 22.35 21.30
N SER A 50 -6.20 23.03 20.14
CA SER A 50 -4.95 23.10 19.39
C SER A 50 -3.87 23.86 20.18
N PHE A 51 -4.24 24.95 20.84
CA PHE A 51 -3.35 25.73 21.69
C PHE A 51 -2.89 24.95 22.92
N ALA A 52 -3.79 24.28 23.65
CA ALA A 52 -3.44 23.46 24.81
C ALA A 52 -2.49 22.29 24.42
N THR A 53 -2.74 21.67 23.27
CA THR A 53 -1.87 20.63 22.70
C THR A 53 -0.48 21.19 22.42
N GLN A 54 -0.41 22.38 21.82
CA GLN A 54 0.85 23.06 21.53
C GLN A 54 1.68 23.35 22.78
N VAL A 55 1.04 23.82 23.86
CA VAL A 55 1.71 24.09 25.15
C VAL A 55 2.24 22.81 25.77
N THR A 56 1.44 21.74 25.75
CA THR A 56 1.83 20.43 26.28
C THR A 56 3.05 19.86 25.54
N LEU A 57 3.06 19.94 24.21
CA LEU A 57 4.19 19.49 23.37
C LEU A 57 5.46 20.30 23.65
N ARG A 58 5.36 21.60 23.93
CA ARG A 58 6.52 22.42 24.33
C ARG A 58 7.05 22.05 25.70
N ALA A 59 6.17 21.78 26.67
CA ALA A 59 6.54 21.33 28.01
C ALA A 59 7.28 19.99 27.98
N GLN A 60 6.91 19.11 27.05
CA GLN A 60 7.59 17.84 26.80
C GLN A 60 8.89 17.97 25.97
N GLY A 61 9.29 19.18 25.60
CA GLY A 61 10.49 19.43 24.77
C GLY A 61 10.32 19.18 23.27
N LEU A 62 9.13 18.76 22.82
CA LEU A 62 8.80 18.47 21.41
C LEU A 62 8.47 19.75 20.63
N ARG A 63 9.40 20.71 20.60
CA ARG A 63 9.22 22.03 19.98
C ARG A 63 8.82 21.97 18.51
N THR A 64 9.42 21.04 17.75
CA THR A 64 9.12 20.83 16.32
C THR A 64 7.67 20.37 16.11
N ALA A 65 7.17 19.46 16.96
CA ALA A 65 5.78 18.99 16.88
C ALA A 65 4.79 20.11 17.20
N ALA A 66 5.08 20.92 18.23
CA ALA A 66 4.26 22.09 18.59
C ALA A 66 4.18 23.13 17.46
N GLU A 67 5.30 23.38 16.77
CA GLU A 67 5.35 24.28 15.61
C GLU A 67 4.57 23.73 14.42
N MET A 68 4.64 22.42 14.17
CA MET A 68 3.84 21.76 13.12
C MET A 68 2.34 21.89 13.37
N VAL A 69 1.88 21.66 14.61
CA VAL A 69 0.46 21.83 14.98
C VAL A 69 0.01 23.27 14.72
N LYS A 70 0.82 24.26 15.11
CA LYS A 70 0.57 25.69 14.87
C LYS A 70 0.37 26.01 13.39
N ARG A 71 1.33 25.60 12.57
CA ARG A 71 1.35 25.89 11.13
C ARG A 71 0.18 25.25 10.38
N VAL A 72 -0.22 24.05 10.81
CA VAL A 72 -1.37 23.35 10.24
C VAL A 72 -2.69 23.98 10.70
N SER A 73 -2.77 24.50 11.94
CA SER A 73 -3.99 25.16 12.44
C SER A 73 -4.21 26.56 11.88
N GLU A 74 -3.16 27.33 11.58
CA GLU A 74 -3.27 28.73 11.17
C GLU A 74 -3.64 28.92 9.68
N CYS A 75 -3.49 27.90 8.82
CA CYS A 75 -3.74 28.07 7.39
C CYS A 75 -4.20 26.78 6.69
N SER A 76 -5.42 26.83 6.12
CA SER A 76 -6.03 25.74 5.35
C SER A 76 -5.21 25.34 4.13
N GLU A 77 -4.56 26.28 3.44
CA GLU A 77 -3.72 26.00 2.28
C GLU A 77 -2.47 25.18 2.64
N ASN A 78 -1.82 25.53 3.76
CA ASN A 78 -0.65 24.79 4.27
C ASN A 78 -1.01 23.36 4.69
N ALA A 79 -2.19 23.17 5.30
CA ALA A 79 -2.68 21.84 5.66
C ALA A 79 -2.92 20.95 4.42
N GLN A 80 -3.49 21.51 3.34
CA GLN A 80 -3.69 20.79 2.09
C GLN A 80 -2.37 20.47 1.39
N GLN A 81 -1.44 21.42 1.35
CA GLN A 81 -0.10 21.21 0.77
C GLN A 81 0.68 20.14 1.55
N LEU A 82 0.64 20.18 2.88
CA LEU A 82 1.24 19.16 3.73
C LEU A 82 0.62 17.78 3.48
N LYS A 83 -0.72 17.70 3.40
CA LYS A 83 -1.42 16.45 3.07
C LYS A 83 -1.01 15.91 1.71
N LYS A 84 -0.89 16.78 0.69
CA LYS A 84 -0.42 16.41 -0.66
C LYS A 84 1.02 15.92 -0.63
N ALA A 85 1.93 16.63 0.04
CA ALA A 85 3.34 16.26 0.17
C ALA A 85 3.52 14.92 0.89
N ILE A 86 2.81 14.70 2.01
CA ILE A 86 2.81 13.43 2.73
C ILE A 86 2.28 12.31 1.83
N THR A 87 1.17 12.55 1.14
CA THR A 87 0.57 11.54 0.24
C THR A 87 1.52 11.21 -0.91
N GLN A 88 2.19 12.21 -1.49
CA GLN A 88 3.18 12.02 -2.55
C GLN A 88 4.42 11.28 -2.06
N SER A 89 4.93 11.60 -0.87
CA SER A 89 6.09 10.91 -0.27
C SER A 89 5.83 9.43 0.00
N LYS A 90 4.56 9.03 0.17
CA LYS A 90 4.14 7.63 0.37
C LYS A 90 3.89 6.85 -0.92
N LYS A 91 3.93 7.50 -2.09
CA LYS A 91 3.70 6.79 -3.37
C LYS A 91 4.94 5.98 -3.72
N SER A 92 4.88 4.68 -3.45
CA SER A 92 5.86 3.73 -3.98
C SER A 92 5.66 3.53 -5.49
N PRO A 93 6.73 3.24 -6.24
CA PRO A 93 6.63 2.88 -7.65
C PRO A 93 5.71 1.68 -7.85
N ILE A 94 4.88 1.73 -8.89
CA ILE A 94 3.97 0.64 -9.24
C ILE A 94 4.73 -0.39 -10.06
N LYS A 95 4.73 -1.63 -9.58
CA LYS A 95 5.34 -2.75 -10.27
C LYS A 95 4.61 -3.10 -11.56
N LEU A 96 5.37 -3.35 -12.61
CA LEU A 96 4.87 -3.74 -13.92
C LEU A 96 4.47 -5.21 -13.92
N THR A 97 3.37 -5.54 -14.59
CA THR A 97 2.99 -6.94 -14.80
C THR A 97 3.95 -7.62 -15.76
N SER A 98 4.14 -8.93 -15.61
CA SER A 98 5.07 -9.73 -16.44
C SER A 98 4.78 -9.59 -17.94
N ASP A 99 3.50 -9.50 -18.33
CA ASP A 99 3.11 -9.36 -19.73
C ASP A 99 3.43 -7.97 -20.30
N LYS A 100 3.22 -6.89 -19.52
CA LYS A 100 3.60 -5.53 -19.94
C LYS A 100 5.12 -5.37 -19.99
N ALA A 101 5.84 -6.00 -19.05
CA ALA A 101 7.29 -6.03 -19.07
C ALA A 101 7.82 -6.79 -20.27
N LEU A 102 7.20 -7.92 -20.63
CA LEU A 102 7.52 -8.68 -21.84
C LEU A 102 7.27 -7.86 -23.12
N ALA A 103 6.15 -7.17 -23.22
CA ALA A 103 5.86 -6.28 -24.34
C ALA A 103 6.96 -5.21 -24.49
N SER A 104 7.34 -4.57 -23.37
CA SER A 104 8.42 -3.57 -23.35
C SER A 104 9.78 -4.16 -23.75
N PHE A 105 10.10 -5.36 -23.26
CA PHE A 105 11.33 -6.08 -23.58
C PHE A 105 11.45 -6.35 -25.09
N VAL A 106 10.37 -6.81 -25.71
CA VAL A 106 10.31 -7.10 -27.15
C VAL A 106 10.32 -5.82 -27.98
N GLN A 107 9.49 -4.84 -27.63
CA GLN A 107 9.37 -3.58 -28.36
C GLN A 107 10.69 -2.79 -28.39
N LYS A 108 11.43 -2.80 -27.27
CA LYS A 108 12.73 -2.13 -27.13
C LYS A 108 13.90 -3.00 -27.60
N LYS A 109 13.65 -4.21 -28.11
CA LYS A 109 14.66 -5.17 -28.58
C LYS A 109 15.79 -5.38 -27.56
N LEU A 110 15.44 -5.49 -26.28
CA LEU A 110 16.44 -5.61 -25.21
C LEU A 110 17.09 -7.00 -25.23
N THR A 111 18.38 -7.04 -24.91
CA THR A 111 19.06 -8.30 -24.57
C THR A 111 18.75 -8.69 -23.11
N LYS A 112 19.01 -9.96 -22.75
CA LYS A 112 18.89 -10.44 -21.38
C LYS A 112 19.73 -9.59 -20.41
N ASN A 113 20.98 -9.32 -20.78
CA ASN A 113 21.91 -8.59 -19.92
C ASN A 113 21.47 -7.14 -19.71
N GLN A 114 21.01 -6.46 -20.77
CA GLN A 114 20.45 -5.11 -20.66
C GLN A 114 19.21 -5.08 -19.75
N TYR A 115 18.32 -6.05 -19.90
CA TYR A 115 17.13 -6.12 -19.05
C TYR A 115 17.49 -6.33 -17.58
N VAL A 116 18.42 -7.25 -17.28
CA VAL A 116 18.88 -7.51 -15.92
C VAL A 116 19.59 -6.29 -15.33
N ALA A 117 20.38 -5.57 -16.14
CA ALA A 117 21.02 -4.32 -15.72
C ALA A 117 19.98 -3.27 -15.33
N ILE A 118 18.99 -3.01 -16.19
CA ILE A 118 17.88 -2.08 -15.90
C ILE A 118 17.13 -2.49 -14.63
N HIS A 119 16.76 -3.76 -14.52
CA HIS A 119 16.08 -4.28 -13.33
C HIS A 119 16.91 -4.04 -12.06
N THR A 120 18.20 -4.35 -12.11
CA THR A 120 19.12 -4.18 -10.96
C THR A 120 19.25 -2.71 -10.58
N GLU A 121 19.50 -1.83 -11.56
CA GLU A 121 19.62 -0.39 -11.37
C GLU A 121 18.34 0.20 -10.76
N THR A 122 17.18 -0.12 -11.30
CA THR A 122 15.90 0.36 -10.74
C THR A 122 15.68 -0.13 -9.31
N LYS A 123 16.03 -1.39 -9.02
CA LYS A 123 15.92 -1.97 -7.69
C LYS A 123 16.87 -1.30 -6.69
N THR A 124 18.11 -0.98 -7.09
CA THR A 124 19.06 -0.26 -6.22
C THR A 124 18.62 1.17 -5.91
N HIS A 125 17.81 1.78 -6.79
CA HIS A 125 17.21 3.10 -6.58
C HIS A 125 15.85 3.05 -5.87
N ASN A 126 15.57 1.98 -5.11
CA ASN A 126 14.29 1.76 -4.40
C ASN A 126 13.06 1.77 -5.32
N ALA A 127 13.26 1.46 -6.60
CA ALA A 127 12.21 1.41 -7.61
C ALA A 127 12.05 -0.01 -8.18
N ASP A 128 11.34 -0.88 -7.45
CA ASP A 128 11.00 -2.25 -7.88
C ASP A 128 9.89 -2.25 -8.95
N ILE A 129 10.16 -1.60 -10.09
CA ILE A 129 9.20 -1.42 -11.18
C ILE A 129 9.18 -2.65 -12.09
N TYR A 130 10.35 -3.19 -12.45
CA TYR A 130 10.43 -4.29 -13.41
C TYR A 130 10.32 -5.64 -12.70
N PRO A 131 9.56 -6.61 -13.24
CA PRO A 131 9.56 -7.97 -12.73
C PRO A 131 10.92 -8.64 -12.97
N THR A 132 11.13 -9.76 -12.30
CA THR A 132 12.35 -10.55 -12.46
C THR A 132 12.41 -11.18 -13.85
N TYR A 133 13.62 -11.51 -14.32
CA TYR A 133 13.78 -12.19 -15.60
C TYR A 133 13.08 -13.57 -15.62
N ALA A 134 12.98 -14.25 -14.48
CA ALA A 134 12.28 -15.53 -14.37
C ALA A 134 10.77 -15.39 -14.64
N GLU A 135 10.12 -14.39 -14.07
CA GLU A 135 8.70 -14.08 -14.35
C GLU A 135 8.48 -13.72 -15.81
N LEU A 136 9.45 -13.04 -16.41
CA LEU A 136 9.48 -12.73 -17.84
C LEU A 136 9.59 -13.98 -18.72
N LEU A 137 10.40 -14.96 -18.33
CA LEU A 137 10.48 -16.25 -19.02
C LEU A 137 9.17 -17.03 -18.92
N LEU A 138 8.50 -17.00 -17.77
CA LEU A 138 7.17 -17.60 -17.63
C LEU A 138 6.16 -16.91 -18.56
N ALA A 139 6.18 -15.57 -18.61
CA ALA A 139 5.34 -14.82 -19.55
C ALA A 139 5.65 -15.19 -21.01
N LYS A 140 6.93 -15.35 -21.39
CA LYS A 140 7.33 -15.82 -22.71
C LYS A 140 6.78 -17.21 -23.01
N LYS A 141 6.93 -18.16 -22.07
CA LYS A 141 6.42 -19.53 -22.21
C LYS A 141 4.91 -19.56 -22.45
N ARG A 142 4.13 -18.74 -21.74
CA ARG A 142 2.67 -18.60 -21.96
C ARG A 142 2.30 -18.07 -23.35
N CYS A 143 3.24 -17.45 -24.07
CA CYS A 143 3.03 -16.98 -25.44
C CYS A 143 3.28 -18.06 -26.50
N TYR A 144 3.89 -19.20 -26.15
CA TYR A 144 4.12 -20.29 -27.09
C TYR A 144 2.94 -21.26 -27.10
N PRO A 145 2.56 -21.78 -28.27
CA PRO A 145 1.62 -22.89 -28.38
C PRO A 145 2.20 -24.19 -27.82
N GLU A 146 1.34 -25.16 -27.56
CA GLU A 146 1.74 -26.50 -27.09
C GLU A 146 2.24 -27.38 -28.25
N ASN A 147 2.88 -28.52 -27.92
CA ASN A 147 3.35 -29.52 -28.88
C ASN A 147 4.35 -29.01 -29.93
N ILE A 148 5.28 -28.14 -29.51
CA ILE A 148 6.41 -27.71 -30.33
C ILE A 148 7.54 -28.72 -30.18
N SER A 149 8.01 -29.27 -31.30
CA SER A 149 9.25 -30.03 -31.38
C SER A 149 10.30 -29.20 -32.09
N VAL A 150 11.44 -28.97 -31.44
CA VAL A 150 12.57 -28.25 -32.05
C VAL A 150 13.76 -29.19 -32.06
N THR A 151 14.27 -29.48 -33.26
CA THR A 151 15.50 -30.23 -33.50
C THR A 151 16.56 -29.29 -34.09
N GLU A 152 17.78 -29.78 -34.28
CA GLU A 152 18.86 -28.99 -34.90
C GLU A 152 18.54 -28.59 -36.35
N VAL A 153 17.71 -29.39 -37.03
CA VAL A 153 17.44 -29.26 -38.47
C VAL A 153 16.02 -28.76 -38.79
N SER A 154 15.07 -28.94 -37.87
CA SER A 154 13.68 -28.55 -38.07
C SER A 154 13.01 -28.04 -36.81
N ALA A 155 11.98 -27.22 -36.98
CA ALA A 155 11.02 -26.89 -35.93
C ALA A 155 9.63 -27.26 -36.44
N GLU A 156 8.94 -28.12 -35.71
CA GLU A 156 7.67 -28.70 -36.09
C GLU A 156 6.62 -28.40 -35.02
N ILE A 157 5.39 -28.16 -35.49
CA ILE A 157 4.25 -27.92 -34.62
C ILE A 157 3.00 -28.52 -35.23
N VAL A 158 2.15 -29.07 -34.38
CA VAL A 158 0.81 -29.54 -34.79
C VAL A 158 -0.03 -28.32 -35.20
N LEU A 159 -0.55 -28.34 -36.43
CA LEU A 159 -1.31 -27.20 -36.97
C LEU A 159 -2.49 -26.81 -36.08
N GLN A 160 -3.25 -27.78 -35.56
CA GLN A 160 -4.39 -27.49 -34.68
C GLN A 160 -3.94 -26.77 -33.39
N SER A 161 -2.85 -27.21 -32.75
CA SER A 161 -2.31 -26.54 -31.57
C SER A 161 -1.91 -25.08 -31.84
N LEU A 162 -1.42 -24.77 -33.05
CA LEU A 162 -1.12 -23.40 -33.46
C LEU A 162 -2.40 -22.56 -33.63
N LEU A 163 -3.42 -23.12 -34.29
CA LEU A 163 -4.69 -22.43 -34.54
C LEU A 163 -5.42 -22.16 -33.23
N ASP A 164 -5.56 -23.16 -32.36
CA ASP A 164 -6.22 -23.05 -31.06
C ASP A 164 -5.55 -22.00 -30.18
N HIS A 165 -4.22 -22.02 -30.11
CA HIS A 165 -3.46 -21.03 -29.36
C HIS A 165 -3.65 -19.62 -29.92
N THR A 166 -3.66 -19.46 -31.24
CA THR A 166 -3.87 -18.17 -31.89
C THR A 166 -5.27 -17.62 -31.59
N VAL A 167 -6.31 -18.45 -31.73
CA VAL A 167 -7.69 -18.09 -31.39
C VAL A 167 -7.78 -17.68 -29.92
N ARG A 168 -7.24 -18.50 -29.02
CA ARG A 168 -7.22 -18.21 -27.57
C ARG A 168 -6.56 -16.87 -27.27
N ARG A 169 -5.42 -16.56 -27.91
CA ARG A 169 -4.69 -15.30 -27.73
C ARG A 169 -5.47 -14.09 -28.22
N ILE A 170 -6.13 -14.19 -29.37
CA ILE A 170 -7.00 -13.13 -29.90
C ILE A 170 -8.16 -12.87 -28.93
N MET A 171 -8.83 -13.94 -28.47
CA MET A 171 -9.94 -13.84 -27.52
C MET A 171 -9.53 -13.17 -26.20
N ILE A 172 -8.36 -13.53 -25.65
CA ILE A 172 -7.82 -12.88 -24.44
C ILE A 172 -7.50 -11.40 -24.70
N THR A 173 -6.88 -11.08 -25.83
CA THR A 173 -6.44 -9.71 -26.15
C THR A 173 -7.63 -8.79 -26.43
N GLN A 174 -8.68 -9.31 -27.05
CA GLN A 174 -9.88 -8.55 -27.41
C GLN A 174 -11.02 -8.71 -26.41
N LYS A 175 -10.79 -9.32 -25.24
CA LYS A 175 -11.80 -9.63 -24.23
C LYS A 175 -12.72 -8.44 -23.93
N ASP A 176 -12.14 -7.25 -23.71
CA ASP A 176 -12.92 -6.06 -23.36
C ASP A 176 -13.83 -5.58 -24.51
N VAL A 177 -13.39 -5.75 -25.76
CA VAL A 177 -14.19 -5.40 -26.96
C VAL A 177 -15.31 -6.41 -27.13
N LEU A 178 -14.99 -7.71 -27.01
CA LEU A 178 -15.96 -8.79 -27.11
C LEU A 178 -17.03 -8.68 -26.01
N GLN A 179 -16.64 -8.37 -24.77
CA GLN A 179 -17.58 -8.12 -23.68
C GLN A 179 -18.54 -6.98 -23.99
N ARG A 180 -18.04 -5.85 -24.51
CA ARG A 180 -18.91 -4.72 -24.90
C ARG A 180 -19.91 -5.11 -25.99
N VAL A 181 -19.48 -5.85 -27.00
CA VAL A 181 -20.35 -6.29 -28.11
C VAL A 181 -21.42 -7.27 -27.60
N CYS A 182 -21.06 -8.27 -26.80
CA CYS A 182 -22.01 -9.24 -26.24
C CYS A 182 -23.04 -8.61 -25.31
N SER A 183 -22.63 -7.68 -24.43
CA SER A 183 -23.57 -6.95 -23.57
C SER A 183 -24.54 -6.03 -24.34
N SER A 184 -24.19 -5.66 -25.58
CA SER A 184 -25.06 -4.82 -26.44
C SER A 184 -26.12 -5.64 -27.18
N SER A 185 -25.89 -6.95 -27.40
CA SER A 185 -26.82 -7.85 -28.09
C SER A 185 -27.97 -8.39 -27.24
N GLU A 186 -27.84 -8.42 -25.91
CA GLU A 186 -28.89 -8.93 -25.01
C GLU A 186 -30.14 -8.04 -24.96
N ASN A 187 -30.01 -6.76 -25.32
CA ASN A 187 -31.13 -5.80 -25.32
C ASN A 187 -31.99 -5.82 -26.59
N ASN A 188 -31.69 -6.70 -27.57
CA ASN A 188 -32.36 -6.69 -28.88
C ASN A 188 -32.98 -8.03 -29.29
N VAL A 189 -32.99 -9.03 -28.40
CA VAL A 189 -33.66 -10.33 -28.65
C VAL A 189 -35.06 -10.32 -28.01
N ASN A 190 -35.93 -9.43 -28.50
CA ASN A 190 -37.38 -9.64 -28.43
C ASN A 190 -37.90 -9.83 -29.84
N VAL A 191 -37.47 -10.94 -30.47
CA VAL A 191 -38.00 -11.33 -31.77
C VAL A 191 -39.31 -12.07 -31.51
N ARG A 192 -40.41 -11.37 -31.81
CA ARG A 192 -41.78 -11.89 -31.91
C ARG A 192 -41.81 -13.29 -32.51
N THR A 193 -42.09 -14.30 -31.69
CA THR A 193 -42.59 -15.60 -32.17
C THR A 193 -44.10 -15.47 -32.34
N ASN A 194 -44.54 -15.22 -33.57
CA ASN A 194 -45.92 -15.41 -34.00
C ASN A 194 -45.90 -16.40 -35.19
N TYR A 195 -46.04 -17.68 -34.89
CA TYR A 195 -46.66 -18.68 -35.76
C TYR A 195 -47.36 -19.70 -34.87
#